data_AF-A0A6P8B9T3-F1
#
_entry.id   AF-A0A6P8B9T3-F1
#
_cell.length_a   1.000
_cell.length_b   1.000
_cell.length_c   1.000
_cell.angle_alpha   90.00
_cell.angle_beta   90.00
_cell.angle_gamma   90.00
#
_symmetry.space_group_name_H-M   'P 1'
#
loop_
_entity.id
_entity.type
_entity.pdbx_description
1 polymer ?
#
loop_
_entity_poly.entity_id
_entity_poly.type
_entity_poly.pdbx_seq_one_letter_code
_entity_poly.pdbx_strand_id
1 'polypeptide(L)'
;MSGKGNMFAMNSNGEVAQWYLNTDDRKFAQVRLEELVRVRDEEYGIKQPLSTPQTKGSVPFRPRALSDLKSNPAQLLFARLHEEWELNDAWYNSTFMHLFTTIKYFSQRYFGMDVFPEGFSPWKEGDFPPIFLDFVAQVACPDPVSTWDSLLMESRHKSSLVCGVFTKALLDTVFTSLLFGASDEQMALLKTHDETTLDLDGYKRTARRGAIVRDFLGDNITTPRFWDDVGQLSTEITEIFLPLINLQGRGAPQQEWPELSEIHQQIFHIVSIAAYFSIIIRRSETIIDYSMATLGSEWAHTHEEENMSIYFNSRRAVVEQDDRDEAKAKVEKSLAEARAKLPKGLPSLIRDIMGSNKLVEYQRPIRTAKVGIVMFPRIKRHRTLCDPERWDKWTAEHESLIFKGRVTYYYGKEHDPLGLEQKPSLAEYRMSKREKLRAKYYSPRHWLLLLTIFLVLLHLWQPWIFGNLKAALYAFAMLVVSTAKKICEAPLRIAGLVGPRPTRSTHSAPKGTESDYVHA
;
A
#
# COMPACT_ATOMS: atom_id res chain seq x y z
N MET A 1 -18.87 8.60 -26.65
CA MET A 1 -19.38 7.88 -25.47
C MET A 1 -19.53 6.40 -25.81
N SER A 2 -18.60 5.56 -25.37
CA SER A 2 -18.74 4.09 -25.40
C SER A 2 -18.69 3.66 -23.94
N GLY A 3 -19.81 3.11 -23.45
CA GLY A 3 -19.91 2.62 -22.08
C GLY A 3 -18.97 1.44 -21.91
N LYS A 4 -17.79 1.69 -21.33
CA LYS A 4 -16.95 0.61 -20.77
C LYS A 4 -17.75 0.00 -19.63
N GLY A 5 -18.46 -1.09 -19.92
CA GLY A 5 -19.13 -1.91 -18.91
C GLY A 5 -18.14 -2.36 -17.84
N ASN A 6 -18.65 -2.64 -16.64
CA ASN A 6 -17.87 -3.24 -15.57
C ASN A 6 -17.15 -4.49 -16.10
N MET A 7 -15.80 -4.51 -16.12
CA MET A 7 -15.05 -5.68 -16.64
C MET A 7 -15.22 -6.92 -15.77
N PHE A 8 -15.80 -6.76 -14.57
CA PHE A 8 -16.19 -7.86 -13.68
C PHE A 8 -17.62 -8.36 -13.96
N ALA A 9 -18.36 -7.75 -14.89
CA ALA A 9 -19.66 -8.25 -15.33
C ALA A 9 -19.49 -9.42 -16.31
N MET A 10 -20.19 -10.52 -16.07
CA MET A 10 -20.20 -11.70 -16.94
C MET A 10 -20.88 -11.41 -18.29
N ASN A 11 -20.49 -12.13 -19.35
CA ASN A 11 -21.38 -12.33 -20.50
C ASN A 11 -22.51 -13.32 -20.12
N SER A 12 -23.55 -13.42 -20.96
CA SER A 12 -24.73 -14.25 -20.71
C SER A 12 -24.47 -15.75 -20.51
N ASN A 13 -23.25 -16.21 -20.81
CA ASN A 13 -22.88 -17.63 -20.78
C ASN A 13 -21.92 -17.97 -19.62
N GLY A 14 -21.55 -16.99 -18.79
CA GLY A 14 -20.63 -17.22 -17.66
C GLY A 14 -19.18 -17.54 -18.07
N GLU A 15 -18.83 -17.42 -19.36
CA GLU A 15 -17.50 -17.73 -19.89
C GLU A 15 -16.67 -16.45 -20.08
N VAL A 16 -15.43 -16.47 -19.59
CA VAL A 16 -14.46 -15.39 -19.78
C VAL A 16 -13.95 -15.42 -21.22
N ALA A 17 -13.87 -14.26 -21.89
CA ALA A 17 -13.22 -14.16 -23.19
C ALA A 17 -11.78 -14.73 -23.10
N GLN A 18 -11.54 -15.86 -23.77
CA GLN A 18 -10.32 -16.67 -23.77
C GLN A 18 -9.04 -15.96 -24.23
N TRP A 19 -9.11 -14.68 -24.59
CA TRP A 19 -8.07 -13.95 -25.34
C TRP A 19 -6.85 -13.48 -24.51
N TYR A 20 -6.84 -13.66 -23.18
CA TYR A 20 -5.79 -13.09 -22.31
C TYR A 20 -4.87 -14.10 -21.61
N LEU A 21 -5.03 -15.40 -21.84
CA LEU A 21 -4.37 -16.42 -21.00
C LEU A 21 -3.05 -16.99 -21.54
N ASN A 22 -2.51 -16.52 -22.67
CA ASN A 22 -1.33 -17.19 -23.24
C ASN A 22 -0.41 -16.31 -24.09
N THR A 23 0.08 -15.21 -23.52
CA THR A 23 1.25 -14.50 -24.07
C THR A 23 2.39 -14.58 -23.08
N ASP A 24 3.57 -14.95 -23.57
CA ASP A 24 4.82 -14.93 -22.82
C ASP A 24 5.11 -13.47 -22.38
N ASP A 25 4.63 -13.13 -21.18
CA ASP A 25 4.60 -11.75 -20.63
C ASP A 25 5.98 -11.09 -20.67
N ARG A 26 7.07 -11.87 -20.68
CA ARG A 26 8.44 -11.37 -20.80
C ARG A 26 8.72 -10.74 -22.17
N LYS A 27 8.29 -11.38 -23.26
CA LYS A 27 8.47 -10.84 -24.62
C LYS A 27 7.61 -9.60 -24.85
N PHE A 28 6.37 -9.61 -24.36
CA PHE A 28 5.49 -8.45 -24.44
C PHE A 28 6.01 -7.29 -23.59
N ALA A 29 6.54 -7.57 -22.40
CA ALA A 29 7.18 -6.57 -21.57
C ALA A 29 8.45 -5.97 -22.22
N GLN A 30 9.23 -6.77 -22.95
CA GLN A 30 10.42 -6.30 -23.66
C GLN A 30 10.06 -5.39 -24.85
N VAL A 31 9.10 -5.77 -25.70
CA VAL A 31 8.62 -4.92 -26.80
C VAL A 31 8.07 -3.59 -26.27
N ARG A 32 7.30 -3.64 -25.18
CA ARG A 32 6.77 -2.44 -24.53
C ARG A 32 7.88 -1.57 -23.95
N LEU A 33 8.95 -2.17 -23.41
CA LEU A 33 10.10 -1.44 -22.88
C LEU A 33 10.86 -0.69 -23.98
N GLU A 34 11.06 -1.29 -25.15
CA GLU A 34 11.73 -0.62 -26.29
C GLU A 34 10.94 0.60 -26.78
N GLU A 35 9.61 0.46 -26.88
CA GLU A 35 8.72 1.57 -27.20
C GLU A 35 8.77 2.66 -26.11
N LEU A 36 8.77 2.26 -24.83
CA LEU A 36 8.89 3.18 -23.70
C LEU A 36 10.25 3.87 -23.63
N VAL A 37 11.33 3.19 -24.02
CA VAL A 37 12.68 3.78 -24.13
C VAL A 37 12.70 4.82 -25.25
N ARG A 38 12.06 4.54 -26.38
CA ARG A 38 11.93 5.52 -27.46
C ARG A 38 11.13 6.74 -27.01
N VAL A 39 9.95 6.53 -26.40
CA VAL A 39 9.14 7.61 -25.82
C VAL A 39 9.95 8.37 -24.77
N ARG A 40 10.72 7.69 -23.93
CA ARG A 40 11.57 8.32 -22.94
C ARG A 40 12.62 9.25 -23.54
N ASP A 41 13.30 8.79 -24.57
CA ASP A 41 14.38 9.53 -25.22
C ASP A 41 13.84 10.70 -26.04
N GLU A 42 12.74 10.48 -26.78
CA GLU A 42 12.10 11.47 -27.66
C GLU A 42 11.24 12.48 -26.90
N GLU A 43 10.41 12.03 -25.96
CA GLU A 43 9.42 12.87 -25.26
C GLU A 43 10.01 13.48 -23.98
N TYR A 44 10.83 12.76 -23.22
CA TYR A 44 11.35 13.25 -21.94
C TYR A 44 12.81 13.72 -22.00
N GLY A 45 13.51 13.46 -23.11
CA GLY A 45 14.92 13.80 -23.27
C GLY A 45 15.82 13.07 -22.28
N ILE A 46 15.39 11.93 -21.71
CA ILE A 46 16.16 11.18 -20.71
C ILE A 46 16.96 10.11 -21.44
N LYS A 47 18.24 10.34 -21.69
CA LYS A 47 19.10 9.41 -22.43
C LYS A 47 19.89 8.52 -21.49
N GLN A 48 19.92 7.23 -21.80
CA GLN A 48 20.86 6.31 -21.13
C GLN A 48 22.31 6.60 -21.56
N PRO A 49 23.27 6.51 -20.63
CA PRO A 49 24.69 6.62 -20.96
C PRO A 49 25.14 5.52 -21.94
N LEU A 50 25.99 5.89 -22.89
CA LEU A 50 26.64 4.94 -23.82
C LEU A 50 27.47 3.88 -23.09
N SER A 51 27.92 4.16 -21.87
CA SER A 51 28.75 3.31 -21.03
C SER A 51 27.97 2.54 -19.95
N THR A 52 26.63 2.53 -20.00
CA THR A 52 25.83 1.78 -19.02
C THR A 52 26.29 0.31 -19.06
N PRO A 53 26.68 -0.29 -17.93
CA PRO A 53 27.18 -1.66 -17.92
C PRO A 53 26.10 -2.57 -18.51
N GLN A 54 26.34 -3.04 -19.73
CA GLN A 54 25.56 -4.14 -20.29
C GLN A 54 25.83 -5.37 -19.43
N THR A 55 24.81 -6.23 -19.30
CA THR A 55 24.83 -7.50 -18.56
C THR A 55 26.16 -8.23 -18.78
N LYS A 56 27.13 -8.02 -17.89
CA LYS A 56 28.32 -8.86 -17.83
C LYS A 56 27.82 -10.19 -17.29
N GLY A 57 28.22 -11.27 -17.95
CA GLY A 57 27.62 -12.60 -17.83
C GLY A 57 27.29 -13.03 -16.40
N SER A 58 26.27 -13.87 -16.31
CA SER A 58 25.75 -14.44 -15.08
C SER A 58 26.82 -15.00 -14.15
N VAL A 59 26.75 -14.62 -12.88
CA VAL A 59 27.62 -15.17 -11.83
C VAL A 59 26.80 -16.16 -11.00
N PRO A 60 27.36 -17.32 -10.58
CA PRO A 60 26.71 -18.18 -9.61
C PRO A 60 26.28 -17.39 -8.38
N PHE A 61 25.10 -17.70 -7.83
CA PHE A 61 24.59 -16.94 -6.70
C PHE A 61 25.50 -17.08 -5.47
N ARG A 62 25.88 -15.95 -4.90
CA ARG A 62 26.43 -15.83 -3.54
C ARG A 62 25.58 -14.83 -2.75
N PRO A 63 25.46 -14.98 -1.41
CA PRO A 63 24.87 -13.95 -0.57
C PRO A 63 25.54 -12.60 -0.80
N ARG A 64 24.70 -11.57 -0.94
CA ARG A 64 25.11 -10.22 -1.34
C ARG A 64 25.01 -9.27 -0.17
N ALA A 65 25.90 -8.28 -0.16
CA ALA A 65 25.92 -7.19 0.80
C ALA A 65 26.04 -5.85 0.07
N LEU A 66 25.69 -4.74 0.73
CA LEU A 66 25.88 -3.40 0.17
C LEU A 66 27.35 -3.13 -0.20
N SER A 67 28.30 -3.77 0.48
CA SER A 67 29.73 -3.70 0.16
C SER A 67 30.08 -4.27 -1.23
N ASP A 68 29.17 -5.01 -1.88
CA ASP A 68 29.35 -5.48 -3.25
C ASP A 68 29.13 -4.39 -4.31
N LEU A 69 28.64 -3.21 -3.91
CA LEU A 69 28.51 -2.04 -4.79
C LEU A 69 29.90 -1.41 -4.99
N LYS A 70 30.57 -1.76 -6.10
CA LYS A 70 31.98 -1.41 -6.36
C LYS A 70 32.19 -0.07 -7.05
N SER A 71 31.16 0.51 -7.65
CA SER A 71 31.27 1.71 -8.49
C SER A 71 30.05 2.59 -8.34
N ASN A 72 30.25 3.90 -8.52
CA ASN A 72 29.15 4.84 -8.61
C ASN A 72 28.27 4.50 -9.82
N PRO A 73 26.94 4.52 -9.66
CA PRO A 73 26.02 4.26 -10.75
C PRO A 73 26.16 5.32 -11.85
N ALA A 74 25.97 4.89 -13.09
CA ALA A 74 25.99 5.76 -14.26
C ALA A 74 24.76 6.68 -14.27
N GLN A 75 25.01 7.99 -14.27
CA GLN A 75 23.99 9.03 -14.26
C GLN A 75 23.23 9.13 -15.58
N LEU A 76 21.90 9.29 -15.53
CA LEU A 76 21.12 9.57 -16.73
C LEU A 76 21.40 10.98 -17.24
N LEU A 77 21.29 11.18 -18.55
CA LEU A 77 21.40 12.50 -19.17
C LEU A 77 19.99 13.07 -19.36
N PHE A 78 19.68 14.14 -18.63
CA PHE A 78 18.44 14.91 -18.80
C PHE A 78 18.70 16.03 -19.81
N ALA A 79 18.25 15.85 -21.05
CA ALA A 79 18.47 16.80 -22.15
C ALA A 79 17.31 17.78 -22.35
N ARG A 80 16.14 17.53 -21.73
CA ARG A 80 14.99 18.41 -21.85
C ARG A 80 15.12 19.59 -20.89
N LEU A 81 15.18 20.79 -21.46
CA LEU A 81 15.07 22.02 -20.68
C LEU A 81 13.67 22.13 -20.09
N HIS A 82 13.64 22.79 -18.95
CA HIS A 82 12.43 23.16 -18.25
C HIS A 82 11.56 24.05 -19.13
N GLU A 83 10.35 23.58 -19.50
CA GLU A 83 9.41 24.43 -20.23
C GLU A 83 9.04 25.67 -19.39
N GLU A 84 8.78 26.78 -20.09
CA GLU A 84 8.29 28.03 -19.48
C GLU A 84 6.80 27.96 -19.15
N TRP A 85 6.04 27.20 -19.94
CA TRP A 85 4.60 27.04 -19.77
C TRP A 85 4.21 25.75 -19.05
N GLU A 86 3.00 25.75 -18.52
CA GLU A 86 2.41 24.63 -17.82
C GLU A 86 2.16 23.43 -18.75
N LEU A 87 2.61 22.24 -18.34
CA LEU A 87 2.47 21.02 -19.14
C LEU A 87 1.01 20.51 -19.15
N ASN A 88 0.61 19.86 -20.24
CA ASN A 88 -0.74 19.32 -20.38
C ASN A 88 -0.90 17.96 -19.67
N ASP A 89 -2.15 17.52 -19.48
CA ASP A 89 -2.45 16.25 -18.79
C ASP A 89 -1.95 15.01 -19.52
N ALA A 90 -1.92 15.04 -20.85
CA ALA A 90 -1.43 13.93 -21.65
C ALA A 90 0.04 13.65 -21.33
N TRP A 91 0.84 14.71 -21.20
CA TRP A 91 2.24 14.61 -20.80
C TRP A 91 2.38 14.01 -19.40
N TYR A 92 1.67 14.54 -18.39
CA TYR A 92 1.74 13.97 -17.03
C TYR A 92 1.32 12.50 -17.00
N ASN A 93 0.26 12.14 -17.70
CA ASN A 93 -0.20 10.75 -17.81
C ASN A 93 0.88 9.85 -18.45
N SER A 94 1.45 10.29 -19.57
CA SER A 94 2.53 9.57 -20.27
C SER A 94 3.74 9.36 -19.33
N THR A 95 4.15 10.39 -18.59
CA THR A 95 5.29 10.32 -17.67
C THR A 95 5.02 9.41 -16.47
N PHE A 96 3.84 9.50 -15.85
CA PHE A 96 3.45 8.57 -14.77
C PHE A 96 3.35 7.12 -15.28
N MET A 97 2.85 6.91 -16.50
CA MET A 97 2.82 5.59 -17.12
C MET A 97 4.23 5.06 -17.36
N HIS A 98 5.14 5.89 -17.87
CA HIS A 98 6.54 5.52 -18.05
C HIS A 98 7.19 5.11 -16.72
N LEU A 99 7.00 5.89 -15.66
CA LEU A 99 7.52 5.56 -14.34
C LEU A 99 6.93 4.24 -13.80
N PHE A 100 5.60 4.09 -13.86
CA PHE A 100 4.91 2.87 -13.42
C PHE A 100 5.41 1.63 -14.17
N THR A 101 5.45 1.69 -15.50
CA THR A 101 5.90 0.57 -16.34
C THR A 101 7.37 0.21 -16.07
N THR A 102 8.22 1.20 -15.83
CA THR A 102 9.64 0.96 -15.50
C THR A 102 9.77 0.24 -14.15
N ILE A 103 9.04 0.67 -13.12
CA ILE A 103 9.01 -0.01 -11.81
C ILE A 103 8.42 -1.42 -11.93
N LYS A 104 7.32 -1.58 -12.69
CA LYS A 104 6.69 -2.88 -12.93
C LYS A 104 7.67 -3.84 -13.61
N TYR A 105 8.35 -3.38 -14.66
CA TYR A 105 9.34 -4.19 -15.38
C TYR A 105 10.51 -4.59 -14.48
N PHE A 106 11.07 -3.65 -13.71
CA PHE A 106 12.08 -3.94 -12.70
C PHE A 106 11.62 -5.04 -11.74
N SER A 107 10.41 -4.91 -11.22
CA SER A 107 9.81 -5.85 -10.26
C SER A 107 9.63 -7.24 -10.88
N GLN A 108 9.15 -7.32 -12.12
CA GLN A 108 8.99 -8.57 -12.84
C GLN A 108 10.34 -9.22 -13.18
N ARG A 109 11.31 -8.43 -13.64
CA ARG A 109 12.63 -8.91 -14.06
C ARG A 109 13.40 -9.54 -12.90
N TYR A 110 13.46 -8.88 -11.74
CA TYR A 110 14.31 -9.33 -10.63
C TYR A 110 13.55 -10.13 -9.57
N PHE A 111 12.22 -9.96 -9.46
CA PHE A 111 11.43 -10.59 -8.41
C PHE A 111 10.31 -11.50 -8.95
N GLY A 112 10.06 -11.55 -10.26
CA GLY A 112 9.02 -12.37 -10.89
C GLY A 112 9.42 -13.83 -11.14
N MET A 113 10.23 -14.45 -10.28
CA MET A 113 10.64 -15.85 -10.40
C MET A 113 10.08 -16.72 -9.27
N ASP A 114 9.50 -17.87 -9.60
CA ASP A 114 9.05 -18.87 -8.63
C ASP A 114 10.24 -19.74 -8.23
N VAL A 115 10.84 -19.43 -7.08
CA VAL A 115 12.12 -20.02 -6.63
C VAL A 115 12.02 -20.72 -5.28
N PHE A 116 10.87 -20.65 -4.62
CA PHE A 116 10.68 -21.20 -3.28
C PHE A 116 9.92 -22.53 -3.36
N PRO A 117 10.36 -23.56 -2.62
CA PRO A 117 9.66 -24.85 -2.59
C PRO A 117 8.35 -24.77 -1.80
N GLU A 118 7.42 -25.67 -2.08
CA GLU A 118 6.16 -25.75 -1.32
C GLU A 118 6.41 -25.91 0.19
N GLY A 119 5.62 -25.21 1.00
CA GLY A 119 5.73 -25.21 2.46
C GLY A 119 6.80 -24.27 3.03
N PHE A 120 7.64 -23.66 2.17
CA PHE A 120 8.55 -22.60 2.59
C PHE A 120 7.77 -21.36 3.05
N SER A 121 8.27 -20.68 4.10
CA SER A 121 7.65 -19.46 4.62
C SER A 121 8.62 -18.28 4.48
N PRO A 122 8.62 -17.58 3.32
CA PRO A 122 9.54 -16.48 3.06
C PRO A 122 9.55 -15.42 4.16
N TRP A 123 8.36 -15.12 4.72
CA TRP A 123 8.22 -14.10 5.76
C TRP A 123 8.90 -14.45 7.08
N LYS A 124 9.08 -15.74 7.38
CA LYS A 124 9.74 -16.19 8.61
C LYS A 124 11.24 -16.38 8.42
N GLU A 125 11.65 -16.81 7.24
CA GLU A 125 13.07 -17.07 6.93
C GLU A 125 13.83 -15.84 6.43
N GLY A 126 13.11 -14.87 5.86
CA GLY A 126 13.68 -13.61 5.41
C GLY A 126 13.92 -12.63 6.57
N ASP A 127 15.15 -12.11 6.62
CA ASP A 127 15.56 -11.05 7.55
C ASP A 127 15.19 -9.67 6.98
N PHE A 128 13.89 -9.40 6.89
CA PHE A 128 13.38 -8.16 6.31
C PHE A 128 13.48 -6.97 7.27
N PRO A 129 13.95 -5.79 6.82
CA PRO A 129 14.04 -4.60 7.65
C PRO A 129 12.63 -4.09 8.02
N PRO A 130 12.47 -3.41 9.17
CA PRO A 130 11.17 -2.91 9.63
C PRO A 130 10.44 -2.04 8.59
N ILE A 131 11.18 -1.19 7.87
CA ILE A 131 10.59 -0.31 6.85
C ILE A 131 10.01 -1.09 5.65
N PHE A 132 10.63 -2.21 5.27
CA PHE A 132 10.08 -3.08 4.23
C PHE A 132 8.72 -3.64 4.67
N LEU A 133 8.64 -4.12 5.92
CA LEU A 133 7.40 -4.70 6.46
C LEU A 133 6.29 -3.67 6.60
N ASP A 134 6.64 -2.44 7.00
CA ASP A 134 5.70 -1.34 7.10
C ASP A 134 5.13 -0.97 5.72
N PHE A 135 5.99 -0.86 4.71
CA PHE A 135 5.55 -0.66 3.33
C PHE A 135 4.67 -1.81 2.83
N VAL A 136 5.04 -3.07 3.08
CA VAL A 136 4.22 -4.24 2.74
C VAL A 136 2.83 -4.14 3.38
N ALA A 137 2.75 -3.80 4.67
CA ALA A 137 1.49 -3.69 5.39
C ALA A 137 0.59 -2.56 4.85
N GLN A 138 1.17 -1.52 4.25
CA GLN A 138 0.43 -0.42 3.63
C GLN A 138 -0.01 -0.73 2.19
N VAL A 139 0.69 -1.60 1.46
CA VAL A 139 0.43 -1.85 0.04
C VAL A 139 -0.14 -3.22 -0.28
N ALA A 140 -0.20 -4.15 0.66
CA ALA A 140 -0.74 -5.48 0.41
C ALA A 140 -1.50 -6.08 1.58
N CYS A 141 -2.52 -6.87 1.23
CA CYS A 141 -3.20 -7.78 2.14
C CYS A 141 -3.35 -9.16 1.44
N PRO A 142 -3.22 -10.27 2.19
CA PRO A 142 -3.40 -11.59 1.63
C PRO A 142 -4.87 -11.83 1.30
N ASP A 143 -5.13 -12.51 0.18
CA ASP A 143 -6.46 -13.02 -0.17
C ASP A 143 -7.05 -13.86 0.98
N PRO A 144 -8.36 -13.76 1.31
CA PRO A 144 -9.10 -14.64 2.23
C PRO A 144 -8.77 -16.13 2.19
N VAL A 145 -8.42 -16.72 1.04
CA VAL A 145 -8.08 -18.15 0.95
C VAL A 145 -6.59 -18.45 0.99
N SER A 146 -5.75 -17.41 0.95
CA SER A 146 -4.30 -17.52 0.80
C SER A 146 -3.53 -17.08 2.04
N THR A 147 -2.31 -17.57 2.26
CA THR A 147 -1.49 -17.11 3.40
C THR A 147 -0.70 -15.86 3.03
N TRP A 148 -0.07 -15.20 4.00
CA TRP A 148 0.90 -14.14 3.69
C TRP A 148 2.01 -14.67 2.75
N ASP A 149 2.45 -15.92 2.95
CA ASP A 149 3.54 -16.51 2.15
C ASP A 149 3.25 -16.48 0.64
N SER A 150 1.99 -16.67 0.21
CA SER A 150 1.65 -16.64 -1.22
C SER A 150 2.06 -15.36 -1.94
N LEU A 151 2.08 -14.23 -1.22
CA LEU A 151 2.51 -12.94 -1.76
C LEU A 151 3.97 -12.94 -2.20
N LEU A 152 4.83 -13.77 -1.61
CA LEU A 152 6.24 -13.92 -2.00
C LEU A 152 6.54 -15.23 -2.73
N MET A 153 5.67 -16.22 -2.60
CA MET A 153 5.80 -17.51 -3.29
C MET A 153 5.46 -17.39 -4.78
N GLU A 154 4.36 -16.73 -5.12
CA GLU A 154 3.89 -16.62 -6.50
C GLU A 154 4.48 -15.40 -7.22
N SER A 155 5.02 -15.62 -8.41
CA SER A 155 5.72 -14.63 -9.23
C SER A 155 4.91 -13.35 -9.47
N ARG A 156 3.63 -13.49 -9.83
CA ARG A 156 2.75 -12.34 -10.10
C ARG A 156 2.43 -11.55 -8.84
N HIS A 157 2.16 -12.22 -7.73
CA HIS A 157 1.92 -11.56 -6.45
C HIS A 157 3.18 -10.84 -5.96
N LYS A 158 4.33 -11.52 -6.02
CA LYS A 158 5.61 -10.98 -5.57
C LYS A 158 6.06 -9.78 -6.38
N SER A 159 6.01 -9.84 -7.71
CA SER A 159 6.33 -8.70 -8.56
C SER A 159 5.37 -7.53 -8.35
N SER A 160 4.08 -7.79 -8.13
CA SER A 160 3.10 -6.74 -7.79
C SER A 160 3.39 -6.09 -6.44
N LEU A 161 3.72 -6.90 -5.43
CA LEU A 161 4.08 -6.43 -4.10
C LEU A 161 5.33 -5.56 -4.14
N VAL A 162 6.40 -6.03 -4.81
CA VAL A 162 7.65 -5.28 -4.96
C VAL A 162 7.40 -3.95 -5.67
N CYS A 163 6.57 -3.94 -6.72
CA CYS A 163 6.17 -2.72 -7.41
C CYS A 163 5.47 -1.73 -6.46
N GLY A 164 4.57 -2.21 -5.61
CA GLY A 164 3.91 -1.40 -4.58
C GLY A 164 4.88 -0.84 -3.53
N VAL A 165 5.77 -1.68 -3.00
CA VAL A 165 6.78 -1.28 -2.00
C VAL A 165 7.74 -0.25 -2.58
N PHE A 166 8.21 -0.44 -3.82
CA PHE A 166 9.07 0.52 -4.50
C PHE A 166 8.35 1.85 -4.68
N THR A 167 7.12 1.81 -5.20
CA THR A 167 6.33 3.03 -5.41
C THR A 167 6.06 3.75 -4.09
N LYS A 168 5.82 3.03 -3.00
CA LYS A 168 5.66 3.59 -1.67
C LYS A 168 6.92 4.31 -1.19
N ALA A 169 8.09 3.70 -1.40
CA ALA A 169 9.36 4.36 -1.10
C ALA A 169 9.51 5.68 -1.88
N LEU A 170 9.17 5.70 -3.17
CA LEU A 170 9.22 6.93 -3.98
C LEU A 170 8.18 7.97 -3.54
N LEU A 171 6.97 7.56 -3.16
CA LEU A 171 5.96 8.49 -2.68
C LEU A 171 6.41 9.18 -1.39
N ASP A 172 6.89 8.42 -0.42
CA ASP A 172 7.22 8.91 0.90
C ASP A 172 8.54 9.71 0.96
N THR A 173 9.36 9.64 -0.10
CA THR A 173 10.67 10.33 -0.16
C THR A 173 10.73 11.37 -1.26
N VAL A 174 10.37 11.01 -2.50
CA VAL A 174 10.51 11.85 -3.69
C VAL A 174 9.29 12.75 -3.86
N PHE A 175 8.09 12.16 -3.98
CA PHE A 175 6.89 12.91 -4.35
C PHE A 175 6.24 13.69 -3.20
N THR A 176 6.62 13.42 -1.96
CA THR A 176 6.19 14.20 -0.77
C THR A 176 7.17 15.29 -0.39
N SER A 177 8.43 15.26 -0.87
CA SER A 177 9.41 16.33 -0.65
C SER A 177 8.94 17.65 -1.27
N LEU A 178 9.23 18.79 -0.62
CA LEU A 178 8.90 20.12 -1.15
C LEU A 178 9.70 20.43 -2.42
N LEU A 179 10.96 19.99 -2.46
CA LEU A 179 11.83 20.04 -3.62
C LEU A 179 12.96 19.01 -3.40
N PHE A 180 12.97 17.95 -4.20
CA PHE A 180 13.98 16.89 -4.08
C PHE A 180 15.38 17.41 -4.46
N GLY A 181 16.43 17.06 -3.72
CA GLY A 181 17.80 17.52 -3.99
C GLY A 181 18.07 19.00 -3.66
N ALA A 182 17.13 19.67 -2.99
CA ALA A 182 17.32 21.05 -2.57
C ALA A 182 18.44 21.17 -1.51
N SER A 183 19.14 22.31 -1.46
CA SER A 183 20.03 22.60 -0.34
C SER A 183 19.25 22.76 0.97
N ASP A 184 19.96 22.69 2.10
CA ASP A 184 19.32 22.84 3.41
C ASP A 184 18.67 24.23 3.56
N GLU A 185 19.29 25.27 2.98
CA GLU A 185 18.75 26.63 2.94
C GLU A 185 17.48 26.73 2.08
N GLN A 186 17.51 26.13 0.88
CA GLN A 186 16.35 26.09 -0.02
C GLN A 186 15.17 25.38 0.65
N MET A 187 15.44 24.23 1.29
CA MET A 187 14.42 23.47 2.00
C MET A 187 13.86 24.23 3.21
N ALA A 188 14.71 24.93 3.98
CA ALA A 188 14.27 25.76 5.10
C ALA A 188 13.37 26.91 4.65
N LEU A 189 13.70 27.56 3.52
CA LEU A 189 12.87 28.61 2.94
C LEU A 189 11.51 28.07 2.49
N LEU A 190 11.48 26.93 1.78
CA LEU A 190 10.23 26.31 1.34
C LEU A 190 9.33 25.91 2.51
N LYS A 191 9.90 25.36 3.59
CA LYS A 191 9.16 25.05 4.82
C LYS A 191 8.58 26.30 5.46
N THR A 192 9.40 27.35 5.60
CA THR A 192 8.96 28.65 6.16
C THR A 192 7.84 29.25 5.33
N HIS A 193 7.94 29.18 3.99
CA HIS A 193 6.87 29.62 3.10
C HIS A 193 5.59 28.81 3.34
N ASP A 194 5.65 27.48 3.37
CA ASP A 194 4.47 26.64 3.55
C ASP A 194 3.80 26.88 4.92
N GLU A 195 4.58 27.11 5.98
CA GLU A 195 4.09 27.43 7.33
C GLU A 195 3.45 28.83 7.41
N THR A 196 4.05 29.82 6.76
CA THR A 196 3.56 31.22 6.78
C THR A 196 2.38 31.48 5.84
N THR A 197 2.04 30.52 4.99
CA THR A 197 0.95 30.62 4.00
C THR A 197 -0.16 29.59 4.23
N LEU A 198 -0.29 29.07 5.45
CA LEU A 198 -1.36 28.13 5.83
C LEU A 198 -2.76 28.75 5.74
N ASP A 199 -2.86 30.07 5.91
CA ASP A 199 -4.09 30.86 5.80
C ASP A 199 -4.48 31.16 4.35
N LEU A 200 -3.56 30.99 3.40
CA LEU A 200 -3.83 31.14 1.97
C LEU A 200 -4.52 29.91 1.39
N ASP A 201 -5.28 30.16 0.34
CA ASP A 201 -5.83 29.12 -0.52
C ASP A 201 -4.73 28.23 -1.13
N GLY A 202 -5.01 26.93 -1.24
CA GLY A 202 -4.04 25.91 -1.63
C GLY A 202 -3.45 26.12 -3.03
N TYR A 203 -4.24 26.67 -3.95
CA TYR A 203 -3.77 27.00 -5.31
C TYR A 203 -2.78 28.16 -5.28
N LYS A 204 -3.08 29.23 -4.52
CA LYS A 204 -2.15 30.37 -4.36
C LYS A 204 -0.83 29.94 -3.73
N ARG A 205 -0.88 29.09 -2.70
CA ARG A 205 0.33 28.55 -2.06
C ARG A 205 1.16 27.72 -3.05
N THR A 206 0.50 26.88 -3.85
CA THR A 206 1.18 26.03 -4.84
C THR A 206 1.82 26.86 -5.96
N ALA A 207 1.11 27.84 -6.52
CA ALA A 207 1.63 28.72 -7.55
C ALA A 207 2.84 29.54 -7.06
N ARG A 208 2.77 30.10 -5.84
CA ARG A 208 3.91 30.81 -5.22
C ARG A 208 5.11 29.90 -5.00
N ARG A 209 4.88 28.69 -4.49
CA ARG A 209 5.95 27.69 -4.33
C ARG A 209 6.58 27.32 -5.67
N GLY A 210 5.77 27.14 -6.72
CA GLY A 210 6.24 26.92 -8.08
C GLY A 210 7.17 28.05 -8.56
N ALA A 211 6.80 29.31 -8.33
CA ALA A 211 7.65 30.46 -8.65
C ALA A 211 8.98 30.44 -7.87
N ILE A 212 8.96 30.21 -6.56
CA ILE A 212 10.18 30.09 -5.74
C ILE A 212 11.09 28.97 -6.25
N VAL A 213 10.51 27.82 -6.61
CA VAL A 213 11.28 26.69 -7.16
C VAL A 213 11.89 27.04 -8.52
N ARG A 214 11.17 27.79 -9.38
CA ARG A 214 11.73 28.29 -10.65
C ARG A 214 12.92 29.22 -10.40
N ASP A 215 12.82 30.12 -9.42
CA ASP A 215 13.91 31.03 -9.06
C ASP A 215 15.13 30.29 -8.50
N PHE A 216 14.91 29.25 -7.67
CA PHE A 216 15.98 28.41 -7.14
C PHE A 216 16.75 27.63 -8.20
N LEU A 217 16.05 27.18 -9.24
CA LEU A 217 16.67 26.41 -10.32
C LEU A 217 17.36 27.33 -11.33
N GLY A 218 16.77 28.48 -11.63
CA GLY A 218 17.22 29.33 -12.74
C GLY A 218 17.27 28.51 -14.04
N ASP A 219 18.43 28.52 -14.70
CA ASP A 219 18.67 27.73 -15.92
C ASP A 219 19.07 26.27 -15.65
N ASN A 220 19.22 25.87 -14.38
CA ASN A 220 19.61 24.51 -14.03
C ASN A 220 18.46 23.53 -14.20
N ILE A 221 18.75 22.37 -14.80
CA ILE A 221 17.79 21.29 -14.99
C ILE A 221 17.51 20.54 -13.68
N THR A 222 18.53 20.43 -12.82
CA THR A 222 18.48 19.70 -11.56
C THR A 222 18.81 20.59 -10.37
N THR A 223 18.38 20.19 -9.18
CA THR A 223 18.71 20.84 -7.91
C THR A 223 20.15 20.58 -7.47
N PRO A 224 20.72 21.38 -6.55
CA PRO A 224 22.14 21.32 -6.21
C PRO A 224 22.62 19.95 -5.69
N ARG A 225 21.81 19.26 -4.88
CA ARG A 225 22.13 17.95 -4.29
C ARG A 225 21.48 16.78 -5.03
N PHE A 226 20.97 17.01 -6.25
CA PHE A 226 20.16 16.03 -6.97
C PHE A 226 20.81 14.65 -7.03
N TRP A 227 22.05 14.57 -7.51
CA TRP A 227 22.72 13.27 -7.70
C TRP A 227 23.14 12.60 -6.40
N ASP A 228 23.49 13.39 -5.38
CA ASP A 228 23.84 12.87 -4.05
C ASP A 228 22.62 12.22 -3.40
N ASP A 229 21.48 12.93 -3.42
CA ASP A 229 20.23 12.45 -2.83
C ASP A 229 19.65 11.27 -3.64
N VAL A 230 19.77 11.26 -4.98
CA VAL A 230 19.44 10.10 -5.82
C VAL A 230 20.30 8.90 -5.43
N GLY A 231 21.61 9.09 -5.28
CA GLY A 231 22.55 8.01 -4.91
C GLY A 231 22.27 7.42 -3.54
N GLN A 232 22.01 8.29 -2.55
CA GLN A 232 21.63 7.88 -1.21
C GLN A 232 20.31 7.08 -1.22
N LEU A 233 19.24 7.64 -1.77
CA LEU A 233 17.93 6.97 -1.80
C LEU A 233 17.97 5.65 -2.57
N SER A 234 18.75 5.58 -3.65
CA SER A 234 18.92 4.34 -4.41
C SER A 234 19.61 3.26 -3.59
N THR A 235 20.57 3.63 -2.75
CA THR A 235 21.25 2.71 -1.83
C THR A 235 20.29 2.23 -0.75
N GLU A 236 19.51 3.14 -0.15
CA GLU A 236 18.48 2.81 0.84
C GLU A 236 17.43 1.85 0.26
N ILE A 237 16.92 2.11 -0.94
CA ILE A 237 15.97 1.21 -1.62
C ILE A 237 16.61 -0.14 -1.94
N THR A 238 17.90 -0.16 -2.32
CA THR A 238 18.64 -1.41 -2.55
C THR A 238 18.73 -2.22 -1.26
N GLU A 239 19.01 -1.57 -0.13
CA GLU A 239 19.06 -2.20 1.19
C GLU A 239 17.70 -2.79 1.59
N ILE A 240 16.61 -2.06 1.35
CA ILE A 240 15.24 -2.51 1.61
C ILE A 240 14.94 -3.84 0.89
N PHE A 241 15.38 -3.99 -0.36
CA PHE A 241 15.14 -5.20 -1.16
C PHE A 241 16.21 -6.28 -1.01
N LEU A 242 17.37 -5.98 -0.41
CA LEU A 242 18.51 -6.89 -0.32
C LEU A 242 18.16 -8.24 0.34
N PRO A 243 17.38 -8.31 1.44
CA PRO A 243 16.97 -9.59 2.01
C PRO A 243 16.15 -10.44 1.04
N LEU A 244 15.26 -9.82 0.26
CA LEU A 244 14.44 -10.55 -0.72
C LEU A 244 15.30 -11.06 -1.89
N ILE A 245 16.22 -10.24 -2.40
CA ILE A 245 17.18 -10.63 -3.44
C ILE A 245 17.99 -11.84 -2.96
N ASN A 246 18.52 -11.77 -1.73
CA ASN A 246 19.31 -12.85 -1.15
C ASN A 246 18.49 -14.11 -0.90
N LEU A 247 17.25 -13.97 -0.42
CA LEU A 247 16.35 -15.08 -0.15
C LEU A 247 16.04 -15.83 -1.45
N GLN A 248 15.70 -15.11 -2.52
CA GLN A 248 15.41 -15.73 -3.81
C GLN A 248 16.63 -16.41 -4.43
N GLY A 249 17.81 -15.81 -4.32
CA GLY A 249 19.04 -16.42 -4.82
C GLY A 249 19.42 -17.70 -4.10
N ARG A 250 19.15 -17.79 -2.78
CA ARG A 250 19.28 -19.05 -2.02
C ARG A 250 18.25 -20.10 -2.45
N GLY A 251 17.05 -19.67 -2.84
CA GLY A 251 16.01 -20.57 -3.35
C GLY A 251 16.33 -21.17 -4.72
N ALA A 252 17.08 -20.44 -5.56
CA ALA A 252 17.50 -20.90 -6.88
C ALA A 252 19.00 -20.65 -7.13
N PRO A 253 19.91 -21.38 -6.45
CA PRO A 253 21.35 -21.12 -6.53
C PRO A 253 21.96 -21.51 -7.87
N GLN A 254 21.31 -22.42 -8.61
CA GLN A 254 21.73 -22.90 -9.92
C GLN A 254 21.27 -21.97 -11.06
N GLN A 255 20.38 -21.02 -10.78
CA GLN A 255 19.96 -20.05 -11.78
C GLN A 255 21.00 -18.94 -11.91
N GLU A 256 21.04 -18.35 -13.08
CA GLU A 256 21.84 -17.17 -13.36
C GLU A 256 21.25 -15.96 -12.65
N TRP A 257 22.05 -15.28 -11.83
CA TRP A 257 21.62 -14.07 -11.12
C TRP A 257 22.39 -12.83 -11.60
N PRO A 258 21.69 -11.72 -11.91
CA PRO A 258 22.32 -10.45 -12.31
C PRO A 258 23.14 -9.89 -11.16
N GLU A 259 24.27 -9.23 -11.38
CA GLU A 259 25.07 -8.66 -10.28
C GLU A 259 24.29 -7.63 -9.45
N LEU A 260 24.67 -7.41 -8.17
CA LEU A 260 23.99 -6.41 -7.34
C LEU A 260 24.13 -5.00 -7.92
N SER A 261 25.27 -4.71 -8.54
CA SER A 261 25.56 -3.48 -9.29
C SER A 261 24.53 -3.22 -10.40
N GLU A 262 24.09 -4.26 -11.12
CA GLU A 262 23.06 -4.14 -12.17
C GLU A 262 21.71 -3.76 -11.57
N ILE A 263 21.29 -4.45 -10.50
CA ILE A 263 20.03 -4.18 -9.82
C ILE A 263 20.04 -2.76 -9.25
N HIS A 264 21.12 -2.38 -8.58
CA HIS A 264 21.32 -1.04 -8.02
C HIS A 264 21.32 0.04 -9.10
N GLN A 265 21.94 -0.21 -10.25
CA GLN A 265 21.93 0.70 -11.39
C GLN A 265 20.51 0.96 -11.92
N GLN A 266 19.66 -0.08 -11.98
CA GLN A 266 18.27 0.09 -12.39
C GLN A 266 17.43 0.84 -11.34
N ILE A 267 17.64 0.55 -10.05
CA ILE A 267 17.04 1.33 -8.95
C ILE A 267 17.43 2.80 -9.11
N PHE A 268 18.72 3.07 -9.31
CA PHE A 268 19.25 4.41 -9.50
C PHE A 268 18.60 5.14 -10.68
N HIS A 269 18.43 4.49 -11.82
CA HIS A 269 17.73 5.07 -12.97
C HIS A 269 16.26 5.40 -12.66
N ILE A 270 15.53 4.49 -12.00
CA ILE A 270 14.13 4.73 -11.61
C ILE A 270 14.03 5.92 -10.66
N VAL A 271 14.88 5.97 -9.62
CA VAL A 271 14.92 7.08 -8.66
C VAL A 271 15.27 8.38 -9.36
N SER A 272 16.24 8.37 -10.28
CA SER A 272 16.61 9.55 -11.08
C SER A 272 15.43 10.09 -11.88
N ILE A 273 14.67 9.20 -12.56
CA ILE A 273 13.48 9.58 -13.34
C ILE A 273 12.41 10.17 -12.43
N ALA A 274 12.11 9.51 -11.30
CA ALA A 274 11.11 9.99 -10.34
C ALA A 274 11.51 11.34 -9.73
N ALA A 275 12.79 11.50 -9.36
CA ALA A 275 13.33 12.73 -8.79
C ALA A 275 13.26 13.88 -9.79
N TYR A 276 13.71 13.67 -11.03
CA TYR A 276 13.61 14.69 -12.08
C TYR A 276 12.15 15.08 -12.36
N PHE A 277 11.26 14.09 -12.41
CA PHE A 277 9.84 14.36 -12.59
C PHE A 277 9.24 15.14 -11.41
N SER A 278 9.65 14.84 -10.17
CA SER A 278 9.21 15.59 -8.99
C SER A 278 9.59 17.07 -9.07
N ILE A 279 10.76 17.41 -9.61
CA ILE A 279 11.18 18.80 -9.82
C ILE A 279 10.20 19.50 -10.77
N ILE A 280 9.84 18.87 -11.88
CA ILE A 280 8.87 19.42 -12.85
C ILE A 280 7.50 19.64 -12.17
N ILE A 281 7.05 18.68 -11.36
CA ILE A 281 5.81 18.81 -10.60
C ILE A 281 5.88 19.96 -9.58
N ARG A 282 7.03 20.19 -8.94
CA ARG A 282 7.18 21.28 -7.96
C ARG A 282 7.32 22.66 -8.59
N ARG A 283 7.72 22.74 -9.87
CA ARG A 283 7.69 23.97 -10.68
C ARG A 283 6.30 24.34 -11.18
N SER A 284 5.40 23.36 -11.27
CA SER A 284 4.02 23.54 -11.74
C SER A 284 3.20 24.38 -10.78
N GLU A 285 2.24 25.13 -11.33
CA GLU A 285 1.26 25.90 -10.55
C GLU A 285 0.06 25.05 -10.13
N THR A 286 0.00 23.80 -10.60
CA THR A 286 -1.10 22.88 -10.34
C THR A 286 -0.83 21.97 -9.15
N ILE A 287 -1.90 21.57 -8.47
CA ILE A 287 -1.79 20.64 -7.33
C ILE A 287 -1.89 19.22 -7.87
N ILE A 288 -0.87 18.40 -7.60
CA ILE A 288 -0.90 16.97 -7.88
C ILE A 288 -1.22 16.21 -6.58
N ASP A 289 -2.33 15.48 -6.58
CA ASP A 289 -2.78 14.62 -5.49
C ASP A 289 -2.41 13.15 -5.79
N TYR A 290 -1.76 12.51 -4.83
CA TYR A 290 -1.34 11.11 -4.88
C TYR A 290 -2.17 10.32 -3.87
N SER A 291 -2.96 9.37 -4.35
CA SER A 291 -3.83 8.57 -3.49
C SER A 291 -3.63 7.08 -3.75
N MET A 292 -2.98 6.39 -2.81
CA MET A 292 -2.92 4.93 -2.80
C MET A 292 -4.32 4.38 -2.47
N ALA A 293 -4.74 3.36 -3.21
CA ALA A 293 -6.01 2.70 -2.95
C ALA A 293 -6.03 2.10 -1.54
N THR A 294 -7.17 2.16 -0.86
CA THR A 294 -7.29 1.54 0.47
C THR A 294 -7.36 0.02 0.31
N LEU A 295 -6.52 -0.71 1.05
CA LEU A 295 -6.56 -2.17 1.06
C LEU A 295 -7.94 -2.68 1.47
N GLY A 296 -8.40 -3.74 0.81
CA GLY A 296 -9.72 -4.34 1.00
C GLY A 296 -10.91 -3.45 0.60
N SER A 297 -10.68 -2.23 0.10
CA SER A 297 -11.74 -1.42 -0.51
C SER A 297 -12.26 -2.06 -1.79
N GLU A 298 -13.46 -1.66 -2.19
CA GLU A 298 -14.12 -2.20 -3.37
C GLU A 298 -13.48 -1.72 -4.67
N TRP A 299 -13.84 -2.39 -5.76
CA TRP A 299 -13.52 -1.89 -7.08
C TRP A 299 -14.03 -0.45 -7.28
N ALA A 300 -13.17 0.39 -7.85
CA ALA A 300 -13.51 1.76 -8.19
C ALA A 300 -13.10 2.05 -9.64
N HIS A 301 -13.89 2.89 -10.33
CA HIS A 301 -13.63 3.29 -11.71
C HIS A 301 -12.30 4.06 -11.91
N THR A 302 -11.75 4.57 -10.81
CA THR A 302 -10.46 5.25 -10.75
C THR A 302 -9.26 4.31 -10.61
N HIS A 303 -9.50 3.01 -10.54
CA HIS A 303 -8.46 1.98 -10.52
C HIS A 303 -8.40 1.24 -11.86
N GLU A 304 -7.25 0.63 -12.13
CA GLU A 304 -7.02 -0.28 -13.23
C GLU A 304 -6.40 -1.58 -12.67
N GLU A 305 -7.00 -2.71 -13.04
CA GLU A 305 -6.56 -4.04 -12.61
C GLU A 305 -5.36 -4.49 -13.45
N GLU A 306 -4.23 -4.76 -12.81
CA GLU A 306 -2.99 -5.12 -13.48
C GLU A 306 -2.81 -6.62 -13.73
N ASN A 307 -3.40 -7.47 -12.88
CA ASN A 307 -3.16 -8.90 -12.89
C ASN A 307 -4.48 -9.67 -12.73
N MET A 308 -5.36 -9.58 -13.73
CA MET A 308 -6.68 -10.24 -13.70
C MET A 308 -6.62 -11.73 -13.30
N SER A 309 -5.53 -12.44 -13.63
CA SER A 309 -5.33 -13.83 -13.23
C SER A 309 -5.36 -14.06 -11.70
N ILE A 310 -4.86 -13.10 -10.91
CA ILE A 310 -4.88 -13.16 -9.46
C ILE A 310 -6.34 -13.13 -8.97
N TYR A 311 -7.13 -12.19 -9.48
CA TYR A 311 -8.56 -12.10 -9.17
C TYR A 311 -9.31 -13.39 -9.56
N PHE A 312 -9.06 -13.94 -10.75
CA PHE A 312 -9.74 -15.15 -11.20
C PHE A 312 -9.34 -16.39 -10.39
N ASN A 313 -8.06 -16.53 -10.06
CA ASN A 313 -7.57 -17.63 -9.21
C ASN A 313 -8.17 -17.53 -7.80
N SER A 314 -8.17 -16.33 -7.23
CA SER A 314 -8.82 -16.01 -5.95
C SER A 314 -10.30 -16.41 -5.98
N ARG A 315 -11.03 -15.94 -6.99
CA ARG A 315 -12.45 -16.24 -7.17
C ARG A 315 -12.72 -17.74 -7.23
N ARG A 316 -11.95 -18.49 -8.03
CA ARG A 316 -12.12 -19.94 -8.13
C ARG A 316 -11.91 -20.63 -6.78
N ALA A 317 -10.79 -20.33 -6.11
CA ALA A 317 -10.45 -20.94 -4.82
C ALA A 317 -11.47 -20.59 -3.71
N VAL A 318 -11.97 -19.35 -3.71
CA VAL A 318 -13.02 -18.89 -2.80
C VAL A 318 -14.35 -19.59 -3.06
N VAL A 319 -14.76 -19.72 -4.32
CA VAL A 319 -16.01 -20.42 -4.69
C VAL A 319 -15.95 -21.88 -4.24
N GLU A 320 -14.83 -22.57 -4.49
CA GLU A 320 -14.61 -23.94 -4.04
C GLU A 320 -14.60 -24.06 -2.50
N GLN A 321 -14.14 -23.03 -1.79
CA GLN A 321 -14.22 -23.00 -0.33
C GLN A 321 -15.66 -22.80 0.16
N ASP A 322 -16.39 -21.85 -0.42
CA ASP A 322 -17.79 -21.60 -0.08
C ASP A 322 -18.66 -22.84 -0.33
N ASP A 323 -18.44 -23.55 -1.44
CA ASP A 323 -19.17 -24.79 -1.76
C ASP A 323 -18.88 -25.90 -0.73
N ARG A 324 -17.62 -26.00 -0.26
CA ARG A 324 -17.23 -26.93 0.81
C ARG A 324 -17.85 -26.55 2.15
N ASP A 325 -17.91 -25.26 2.48
CA ASP A 325 -18.46 -24.79 3.74
C ASP A 325 -19.99 -24.93 3.75
N GLU A 326 -20.67 -24.71 2.63
CA GLU A 326 -22.09 -24.99 2.45
C GLU A 326 -22.39 -26.49 2.61
N ALA A 327 -21.58 -27.36 1.99
CA ALA A 327 -21.72 -28.81 2.14
C ALA A 327 -21.56 -29.27 3.60
N LYS A 328 -20.55 -28.74 4.31
CA LYS A 328 -20.37 -29.00 5.75
C LYS A 328 -21.55 -28.53 6.57
N ALA A 329 -22.07 -27.32 6.31
CA ALA A 329 -23.22 -26.79 7.03
C ALA A 329 -24.49 -27.63 6.81
N LYS A 330 -24.70 -28.17 5.60
CA LYS A 330 -25.80 -29.12 5.32
C LYS A 330 -25.66 -30.41 6.13
N VAL A 331 -24.44 -30.94 6.23
CA VAL A 331 -24.16 -32.13 7.05
C VAL A 331 -24.41 -31.83 8.54
N GLU A 332 -23.93 -30.69 9.05
CA GLU A 332 -24.15 -30.29 10.43
C GLU A 332 -25.63 -30.05 10.75
N LYS A 333 -26.37 -29.42 9.83
CA LYS A 333 -27.83 -29.22 9.95
C LYS A 333 -28.56 -30.57 10.02
N SER A 334 -28.26 -31.50 9.11
CA SER A 334 -28.89 -32.84 9.13
C SER A 334 -28.51 -33.65 10.37
N LEU A 335 -27.27 -33.54 10.85
CA LEU A 335 -26.83 -34.16 12.12
C LEU A 335 -27.56 -33.57 13.32
N ALA A 336 -27.74 -32.25 13.36
CA ALA A 336 -28.48 -31.55 14.41
C ALA A 336 -29.97 -31.90 14.40
N GLU A 337 -30.60 -31.99 13.23
CA GLU A 337 -31.98 -32.46 13.07
C GLU A 337 -32.15 -33.93 13.51
N ALA A 338 -31.19 -34.80 13.17
CA ALA A 338 -31.17 -36.18 13.65
C ALA A 338 -31.01 -36.25 15.18
N ARG A 339 -30.14 -35.41 15.76
CA ARG A 339 -29.97 -35.27 17.22
C ARG A 339 -31.24 -34.78 17.91
N ALA A 340 -31.98 -33.86 17.30
CA ALA A 340 -33.25 -33.35 17.84
C ALA A 340 -34.37 -34.42 17.85
N LYS A 341 -34.28 -35.44 17.00
CA LYS A 341 -35.24 -36.55 16.92
C LYS A 341 -34.97 -37.69 17.92
N LEU A 342 -33.89 -37.64 18.72
CA LEU A 342 -33.64 -38.65 19.76
C LEU A 342 -34.71 -38.61 20.88
N PRO A 343 -35.09 -39.77 21.46
CA PRO A 343 -36.17 -39.87 22.43
C PRO A 343 -35.92 -39.06 23.71
N LYS A 344 -36.98 -38.43 24.23
CA LYS A 344 -37.00 -37.46 25.35
C LYS A 344 -36.57 -38.00 26.73
N GLY A 345 -36.08 -39.23 26.82
CA GLY A 345 -35.73 -39.92 28.08
C GLY A 345 -34.35 -39.61 28.66
N LEU A 346 -33.51 -38.80 28.00
CA LEU A 346 -32.22 -38.39 28.56
C LEU A 346 -32.39 -37.29 29.64
N PRO A 347 -31.66 -37.39 30.78
CA PRO A 347 -31.70 -36.41 31.86
C PRO A 347 -31.47 -34.97 31.36
N SER A 348 -32.25 -34.01 31.89
CA SER A 348 -32.18 -32.58 31.57
C SER A 348 -30.77 -32.00 31.71
N LEU A 349 -29.96 -32.54 32.63
CA LEU A 349 -28.56 -32.16 32.86
C LEU A 349 -27.68 -32.32 31.60
N ILE A 350 -27.92 -33.35 30.78
CA ILE A 350 -27.16 -33.57 29.54
C ILE A 350 -27.63 -32.59 28.47
N ARG A 351 -28.91 -32.22 28.44
CA ARG A 351 -29.48 -31.25 27.49
C ARG A 351 -28.94 -29.84 27.71
N ASP A 352 -28.74 -29.43 28.97
CA ASP A 352 -28.19 -28.12 29.32
C ASP A 352 -26.66 -28.05 29.16
N ILE A 353 -25.94 -29.16 29.40
CA ILE A 353 -24.50 -29.26 29.07
C ILE A 353 -24.26 -29.27 27.55
N MET A 354 -25.21 -29.77 26.75
CA MET A 354 -25.09 -29.90 25.28
C MET A 354 -25.46 -28.63 24.48
N GLY A 355 -25.80 -27.53 25.15
CA GLY A 355 -26.00 -26.22 24.52
C GLY A 355 -27.30 -26.10 23.73
N SER A 356 -27.97 -24.96 23.85
CA SER A 356 -29.08 -24.58 22.97
C SER A 356 -28.55 -24.42 21.54
N ASN A 357 -28.63 -25.48 20.73
CA ASN A 357 -28.30 -25.43 19.31
C ASN A 357 -29.31 -24.58 18.56
N LYS A 358 -29.13 -23.26 18.61
CA LYS A 358 -29.76 -22.37 17.64
C LYS A 358 -29.12 -22.71 16.31
N LEU A 359 -29.84 -23.46 15.48
CA LEU A 359 -29.46 -23.75 14.10
C LEU A 359 -29.34 -22.41 13.38
N VAL A 360 -28.12 -21.91 13.24
CA VAL A 360 -27.83 -20.80 12.34
C VAL A 360 -27.78 -21.40 10.95
N GLU A 361 -28.76 -21.08 10.13
CA GLU A 361 -28.73 -21.47 8.72
C GLU A 361 -27.53 -20.80 8.05
N TYR A 362 -26.66 -21.61 7.44
CA TYR A 362 -25.52 -21.09 6.70
C TYR A 362 -26.04 -20.30 5.50
N GLN A 363 -25.72 -19.01 5.46
CA GLN A 363 -25.96 -18.16 4.32
C GLN A 363 -24.63 -17.92 3.60
N ARG A 364 -24.62 -18.19 2.29
CA ARG A 364 -23.44 -17.95 1.47
C ARG A 364 -23.08 -16.46 1.51
N PRO A 365 -21.82 -16.10 1.82
CA PRO A 365 -21.42 -14.70 1.86
C PRO A 365 -21.56 -14.02 0.49
N ILE A 366 -22.02 -12.77 0.49
CA ILE A 366 -21.95 -11.92 -0.71
C ILE A 366 -20.51 -11.46 -0.89
N ARG A 367 -20.00 -11.54 -2.12
CA ARG A 367 -18.59 -11.31 -2.43
C ARG A 367 -18.40 -10.35 -3.58
N THR A 368 -17.40 -9.48 -3.45
CA THR A 368 -17.05 -8.42 -4.39
C THR A 368 -15.55 -8.39 -4.64
N ALA A 369 -15.12 -7.71 -5.71
CA ALA A 369 -13.71 -7.48 -5.97
C ALA A 369 -13.16 -6.48 -4.94
N LYS A 370 -12.16 -6.91 -4.17
CA LYS A 370 -11.52 -6.11 -3.11
C LYS A 370 -10.04 -5.91 -3.39
N VAL A 371 -9.53 -4.71 -3.11
CA VAL A 371 -8.12 -4.35 -3.39
C VAL A 371 -7.19 -5.23 -2.54
N GLY A 372 -6.38 -6.05 -3.19
CA GLY A 372 -5.39 -6.92 -2.56
C GLY A 372 -4.01 -6.28 -2.47
N ILE A 373 -3.48 -5.89 -3.62
CA ILE A 373 -2.16 -5.26 -3.75
C ILE A 373 -2.30 -3.92 -4.45
N VAL A 374 -1.69 -2.88 -3.90
CA VAL A 374 -1.62 -1.54 -4.50
C VAL A 374 -0.23 -1.37 -5.10
N MET A 375 -0.17 -1.29 -6.42
CA MET A 375 1.08 -1.18 -7.16
C MET A 375 1.48 0.27 -7.41
N PHE A 376 0.50 1.13 -7.71
CA PHE A 376 0.75 2.54 -8.03
C PHE A 376 -0.44 3.43 -7.62
N PRO A 377 -0.22 4.65 -7.13
CA PRO A 377 -1.29 5.54 -6.70
C PRO A 377 -2.15 6.02 -7.87
N ARG A 378 -3.38 6.38 -7.55
CA ARG A 378 -4.19 7.26 -8.38
C ARG A 378 -3.61 8.66 -8.34
N ILE A 379 -3.48 9.29 -9.51
CA ILE A 379 -3.00 10.67 -9.63
C ILE A 379 -4.12 11.57 -10.12
N LYS A 380 -4.41 12.60 -9.35
CA LYS A 380 -5.29 13.69 -9.77
C LYS A 380 -4.52 14.99 -9.86
N ARG A 381 -4.97 15.85 -10.76
CA ARG A 381 -4.44 17.19 -10.93
C ARG A 381 -5.56 18.18 -10.75
N HIS A 382 -5.33 19.15 -9.88
CA HIS A 382 -6.25 20.25 -9.62
C HIS A 382 -5.67 21.52 -10.21
N ARG A 383 -6.46 22.17 -11.07
CA ARG A 383 -6.07 23.38 -11.78
C ARG A 383 -7.16 24.41 -11.59
N THR A 384 -6.78 25.66 -11.49
CA THR A 384 -7.72 26.77 -11.53
C THR A 384 -7.84 27.27 -12.96
N LEU A 385 -9.08 27.50 -13.41
CA LEU A 385 -9.34 28.29 -14.60
C LEU A 385 -9.36 29.76 -14.16
N CYS A 386 -8.24 30.45 -14.32
CA CYS A 386 -8.22 31.90 -14.22
C CYS A 386 -8.67 32.52 -15.54
N ASP A 387 -9.49 33.56 -15.45
CA ASP A 387 -9.60 34.55 -16.50
C ASP A 387 -8.27 35.34 -16.52
N PRO A 388 -7.51 35.38 -17.64
CA PRO A 388 -6.21 36.05 -17.70
C PRO A 388 -6.22 37.51 -17.21
N GLU A 389 -7.39 38.16 -17.23
CA GLU A 389 -7.57 39.57 -16.84
C GLU A 389 -7.98 39.78 -15.37
N ARG A 390 -8.34 38.74 -14.61
CA ARG A 390 -8.81 38.85 -13.21
C ARG A 390 -8.20 37.78 -12.29
N TRP A 391 -6.99 38.07 -11.81
CA TRP A 391 -6.26 37.27 -10.82
C TRP A 391 -6.88 37.28 -9.41
N ASP A 392 -7.91 38.10 -9.18
CA ASP A 392 -8.59 38.27 -7.90
C ASP A 392 -9.78 37.31 -7.70
N LYS A 393 -10.25 36.64 -8.76
CA LYS A 393 -11.39 35.69 -8.70
C LYS A 393 -11.13 34.41 -9.49
N TRP A 394 -10.97 33.29 -8.78
CA TRP A 394 -10.99 31.96 -9.37
C TRP A 394 -12.38 31.69 -9.98
N THR A 395 -12.46 31.42 -11.29
CA THR A 395 -13.75 31.28 -11.97
C THR A 395 -14.29 29.85 -11.94
N ALA A 396 -13.41 28.84 -11.98
CA ALA A 396 -13.76 27.44 -11.82
C ALA A 396 -12.54 26.59 -11.43
N GLU A 397 -12.79 25.53 -10.66
CA GLU A 397 -11.80 24.49 -10.38
C GLU A 397 -11.96 23.34 -11.40
N HIS A 398 -10.86 22.94 -12.02
CA HIS A 398 -10.80 21.80 -12.92
C HIS A 398 -10.00 20.67 -12.27
N GLU A 399 -10.69 19.58 -11.97
CA GLU A 399 -10.09 18.34 -11.46
C GLU A 399 -9.99 17.34 -12.62
N SER A 400 -8.78 16.89 -12.91
CA SER A 400 -8.53 15.88 -13.93
C SER A 400 -7.88 14.63 -13.34
N LEU A 401 -8.41 13.47 -13.73
CA LEU A 401 -7.81 12.19 -13.41
C LEU A 401 -6.68 11.92 -14.41
N ILE A 402 -5.45 12.19 -14.00
CA ILE A 402 -4.25 12.02 -14.83
C ILE A 402 -3.92 10.55 -14.99
N PHE A 403 -3.94 9.81 -13.89
CA PHE A 403 -3.50 8.42 -13.86
C PHE A 403 -4.40 7.60 -12.94
N LYS A 404 -4.89 6.47 -13.45
CA LYS A 404 -5.66 5.52 -12.65
C LYS A 404 -4.73 4.76 -11.72
N GLY A 405 -5.16 4.56 -10.47
CA GLY A 405 -4.40 3.74 -9.52
C GLY A 405 -4.26 2.31 -10.05
N ARG A 406 -3.08 1.72 -9.90
CA ARG A 406 -2.79 0.36 -10.37
C ARG A 406 -2.88 -0.59 -9.20
N VAL A 407 -3.78 -1.55 -9.30
CA VAL A 407 -4.08 -2.47 -8.21
C VAL A 407 -4.24 -3.89 -8.74
N THR A 408 -4.18 -4.84 -7.81
CA THR A 408 -4.59 -6.22 -8.01
C THR A 408 -5.75 -6.52 -7.07
N TYR A 409 -6.85 -7.04 -7.61
CA TYR A 409 -8.03 -7.46 -6.85
C TYR A 409 -7.98 -8.93 -6.41
N TYR A 410 -8.63 -9.22 -5.28
CA TYR A 410 -9.03 -10.58 -4.88
C TYR A 410 -10.56 -10.64 -4.70
N TYR A 411 -11.11 -11.84 -4.55
CA TYR A 411 -12.55 -12.06 -4.38
C TYR A 411 -12.94 -12.12 -2.89
N GLY A 412 -13.17 -10.94 -2.31
CA GLY A 412 -13.44 -10.74 -0.88
C GLY A 412 -14.92 -10.74 -0.52
N LYS A 413 -15.23 -10.81 0.78
CA LYS A 413 -16.60 -10.62 1.28
C LYS A 413 -16.96 -9.13 1.23
N GLU A 414 -18.21 -8.80 0.91
CA GLU A 414 -18.66 -7.41 0.79
C GLU A 414 -18.52 -6.64 2.12
N HIS A 415 -18.97 -7.25 3.22
CA HIS A 415 -18.96 -6.66 4.56
C HIS A 415 -17.65 -6.83 5.34
N ASP A 416 -16.60 -7.37 4.71
CA ASP A 416 -15.26 -7.47 5.31
C ASP A 416 -14.34 -6.48 4.58
N PRO A 417 -14.20 -5.24 5.05
CA PRO A 417 -13.48 -4.19 4.34
C PRO A 417 -11.97 -4.44 4.27
N LEU A 418 -11.43 -5.45 4.97
CA LEU A 418 -10.02 -5.81 4.90
C LEU A 418 -9.79 -7.26 4.45
N GLY A 419 -10.84 -8.10 4.41
CA GLY A 419 -10.66 -9.55 4.27
C GLY A 419 -9.95 -10.17 5.49
N LEU A 420 -9.86 -9.42 6.59
CA LEU A 420 -8.97 -9.68 7.73
C LEU A 420 -9.71 -10.12 8.99
N GLU A 421 -11.06 -10.20 9.01
CA GLU A 421 -11.81 -10.56 10.22
C GLU A 421 -11.34 -11.88 10.87
N GLN A 422 -10.61 -12.71 10.12
CA GLN A 422 -10.06 -13.99 10.59
C GLN A 422 -8.54 -14.14 10.42
N LYS A 423 -7.81 -13.14 9.90
CA LYS A 423 -6.39 -13.30 9.55
C LYS A 423 -5.45 -12.44 10.39
N PRO A 424 -4.30 -13.01 10.80
CA PRO A 424 -3.29 -12.25 11.52
C PRO A 424 -2.69 -11.17 10.62
N SER A 425 -2.36 -10.02 11.22
CA SER A 425 -1.51 -9.02 10.57
C SER A 425 -0.16 -9.63 10.17
N LEU A 426 0.59 -9.01 9.25
CA LEU A 426 1.92 -9.51 8.86
C LEU A 426 2.84 -9.66 10.09
N ALA A 427 2.80 -8.69 11.01
CA ALA A 427 3.54 -8.75 12.26
C ALA A 427 3.14 -9.98 13.10
N GLU A 428 1.83 -10.23 13.24
CA GLU A 428 1.33 -11.44 13.92
C GLU A 428 1.64 -12.73 13.19
N TYR A 429 1.70 -12.71 11.87
CA TYR A 429 2.03 -13.88 11.07
C TYR A 429 3.49 -14.33 11.30
N ARG A 430 4.42 -13.37 11.40
CA ARG A 430 5.85 -13.62 11.62
C ARG A 430 6.18 -14.08 13.05
N MET A 431 5.38 -13.70 14.05
CA MET A 431 5.66 -14.07 15.44
C MET A 431 5.72 -15.60 15.65
N SER A 432 6.75 -16.06 16.34
CA SER A 432 6.85 -17.45 16.81
C SER A 432 5.74 -17.77 17.82
N LYS A 433 5.42 -19.07 18.02
CA LYS A 433 4.44 -19.48 19.05
C LYS A 433 4.79 -18.93 20.44
N ARG A 434 6.08 -18.87 20.78
CA ARG A 434 6.58 -18.35 22.06
C ARG A 434 6.40 -16.83 22.15
N GLU A 435 6.62 -16.10 21.07
CA GLU A 435 6.38 -14.65 21.00
C GLU A 435 4.89 -14.32 21.03
N LYS A 436 4.03 -15.11 20.39
CA LYS A 436 2.57 -14.98 20.50
C LYS A 436 2.10 -15.19 21.93
N LEU A 437 2.61 -16.23 22.60
CA LEU A 437 2.34 -16.45 24.02
C LEU A 437 2.88 -15.30 24.86
N ARG A 438 4.10 -14.81 24.59
CA ARG A 438 4.65 -13.64 25.29
C ARG A 438 3.81 -12.38 25.06
N ALA A 439 3.49 -12.01 23.83
CA ALA A 439 2.65 -10.85 23.54
C ALA A 439 1.26 -10.97 24.19
N LYS A 440 0.70 -12.18 24.23
CA LYS A 440 -0.57 -12.47 24.92
C LYS A 440 -0.45 -12.31 26.44
N TYR A 441 0.59 -12.84 27.08
CA TYR A 441 0.76 -12.86 28.53
C TYR A 441 1.54 -11.67 29.13
N TYR A 442 2.33 -10.97 28.33
CA TYR A 442 3.14 -9.80 28.70
C TYR A 442 2.52 -8.49 28.19
N SER A 443 1.24 -8.49 27.80
CA SER A 443 0.58 -7.23 27.53
C SER A 443 0.53 -6.40 28.83
N PRO A 444 0.68 -5.06 28.79
CA PRO A 444 0.63 -4.22 29.98
C PRO A 444 -0.61 -4.47 30.85
N ARG A 445 -1.70 -4.93 30.22
CA ARG A 445 -2.95 -5.33 30.88
C ARG A 445 -2.78 -6.56 31.78
N HIS A 446 -1.99 -7.55 31.34
CA HIS A 446 -1.68 -8.73 32.16
C HIS A 446 -0.77 -8.39 33.33
N TRP A 447 0.21 -7.50 33.15
CA TRP A 447 1.05 -7.03 34.26
C TRP A 447 0.24 -6.23 35.28
N LEU A 448 -0.66 -5.36 34.84
CA LEU A 448 -1.60 -4.66 35.71
C LEU A 448 -2.48 -5.64 36.49
N LEU A 449 -2.98 -6.70 35.84
CA LEU A 449 -3.80 -7.72 36.48
C LEU A 449 -3.01 -8.60 37.47
N LEU A 450 -1.77 -8.96 37.14
CA LEU A 450 -0.90 -9.69 38.06
C LEU A 450 -0.47 -8.83 39.25
N LEU A 451 -0.19 -7.54 39.02
CA LEU A 451 0.10 -6.57 40.07
C LEU A 451 -1.11 -6.40 41.01
N THR A 452 -2.33 -6.28 40.48
CA THR A 452 -3.53 -6.17 41.33
C THR A 452 -3.77 -7.44 42.13
N ILE A 453 -3.63 -8.62 41.53
CA ILE A 453 -3.74 -9.90 42.26
C ILE A 453 -2.66 -9.99 43.35
N PHE A 454 -1.41 -9.62 43.04
CA PHE A 454 -0.31 -9.61 44.00
C PHE A 454 -0.60 -8.67 45.18
N LEU A 455 -1.08 -7.45 44.92
CA LEU A 455 -1.44 -6.49 45.96
C LEU A 455 -2.61 -7.00 46.84
N VAL A 456 -3.59 -7.69 46.25
CA VAL A 456 -4.69 -8.32 46.99
C VAL A 456 -4.17 -9.46 47.87
N LEU A 457 -3.31 -10.33 47.35
CA LEU A 457 -2.70 -11.42 48.12
C LEU A 457 -1.81 -10.90 49.25
N LEU A 458 -1.02 -9.86 49.00
CA LEU A 458 -0.20 -9.20 50.00
C LEU A 458 -1.07 -8.60 51.13
N HIS A 459 -2.20 -8.00 50.77
CA HIS A 459 -3.16 -7.46 51.73
C HIS A 459 -3.79 -8.55 52.60
N LEU A 460 -4.10 -9.71 52.01
CA LEU A 460 -4.64 -10.86 52.74
C LEU A 460 -3.60 -11.52 53.66
N TRP A 461 -2.32 -11.50 53.29
CA TRP A 461 -1.24 -12.15 54.04
C TRP A 461 -0.75 -11.30 55.24
N GLN A 462 -0.72 -9.97 55.14
CA GLN A 462 -0.29 -9.08 56.23
C GLN A 462 -1.24 -7.90 56.45
N PRO A 463 -2.44 -8.15 57.01
CA PRO A 463 -3.47 -7.10 57.20
C PRO A 463 -3.07 -5.97 58.16
N TRP A 464 -2.11 -6.24 59.07
CA TRP A 464 -1.64 -5.33 60.13
C TRP A 464 -0.72 -4.22 59.62
N ILE A 465 0.07 -4.49 58.57
CA ILE A 465 1.03 -3.52 57.99
C ILE A 465 0.29 -2.42 57.19
N PHE A 466 -0.95 -2.68 56.80
CA PHE A 466 -1.70 -1.89 55.83
C PHE A 466 -3.00 -1.31 56.41
N GLY A 467 -3.01 -0.96 57.70
CA GLY A 467 -4.17 -0.38 58.39
C GLY A 467 -4.76 0.86 57.69
N ASN A 468 -3.91 1.72 57.11
CA ASN A 468 -4.32 2.90 56.34
C ASN A 468 -4.40 2.65 54.82
N LEU A 469 -3.96 1.49 54.32
CA LEU A 469 -3.97 1.17 52.89
C LEU A 469 -5.31 0.58 52.43
N LYS A 470 -6.20 0.18 53.33
CA LYS A 470 -7.53 -0.35 52.96
C LYS A 470 -8.29 0.64 52.08
N ALA A 471 -8.38 1.91 52.49
CA ALA A 471 -9.04 2.94 51.71
C ALA A 471 -8.34 3.20 50.37
N ALA A 472 -7.00 3.18 50.34
CA ALA A 472 -6.21 3.39 49.13
C ALA A 472 -6.30 2.22 48.14
N LEU A 473 -6.33 0.97 48.61
CA LEU A 473 -6.52 -0.23 47.79
C LEU A 473 -7.95 -0.33 47.26
N TYR A 474 -8.96 0.01 48.06
CA TYR A 474 -10.35 0.10 47.58
C TYR A 474 -10.52 1.24 46.56
N ALA A 475 -9.92 2.40 46.81
CA ALA A 475 -9.92 3.52 45.86
C ALA A 475 -9.18 3.16 44.57
N PHE A 476 -8.03 2.48 44.65
CA PHE A 476 -7.25 2.03 43.49
C PHE A 476 -7.95 0.91 42.73
N ALA A 477 -8.56 -0.07 43.41
CA ALA A 477 -9.34 -1.12 42.78
C ALA A 477 -10.59 -0.55 42.08
N MET A 478 -11.29 0.40 42.72
CA MET A 478 -12.41 1.12 42.11
C MET A 478 -11.95 1.98 40.94
N LEU A 479 -10.78 2.62 41.03
CA LEU A 479 -10.17 3.36 39.94
C LEU A 479 -9.92 2.39 38.77
N VAL A 480 -9.17 1.31 38.98
CA VAL A 480 -8.84 0.28 37.97
C VAL A 480 -10.10 -0.33 37.35
N VAL A 481 -11.13 -0.64 38.14
CA VAL A 481 -12.41 -1.15 37.62
C VAL A 481 -13.13 -0.08 36.79
N SER A 482 -13.13 1.19 37.21
CA SER A 482 -13.73 2.28 36.43
C SER A 482 -12.94 2.59 35.16
N THR A 483 -11.61 2.53 35.18
CA THR A 483 -10.76 2.74 34.00
C THR A 483 -10.87 1.55 33.06
N ALA A 484 -10.89 0.32 33.56
CA ALA A 484 -11.11 -0.88 32.76
C ALA A 484 -12.51 -0.86 32.12
N LYS A 485 -13.55 -0.47 32.87
CA LYS A 485 -14.91 -0.29 32.34
C LYS A 485 -14.96 0.80 31.27
N LYS A 486 -14.38 1.98 31.50
CA LYS A 486 -14.29 3.06 30.50
C LYS A 486 -13.48 2.68 29.26
N ILE A 487 -12.45 1.84 29.39
CA ILE A 487 -11.64 1.36 28.27
C ILE A 487 -12.35 0.22 27.51
N CYS A 488 -13.14 -0.62 28.20
CA CYS A 488 -13.97 -1.65 27.58
C CYS A 488 -15.22 -1.10 26.89
N GLU A 489 -15.75 0.04 27.35
CA GLU A 489 -16.89 0.74 26.76
C GLU A 489 -16.48 1.82 25.75
N ALA A 490 -15.18 2.15 25.65
CA ALA A 490 -14.68 3.05 24.61
C ALA A 490 -14.63 2.32 23.26
N PRO A 491 -15.31 2.81 22.20
CA PRO A 491 -15.10 2.30 20.86
C PRO A 491 -13.62 2.46 20.50
N LEU A 492 -13.02 1.41 19.93
CA LEU A 492 -11.65 1.38 19.43
C LEU A 492 -11.42 2.55 18.45
N ARG A 493 -11.02 3.70 18.97
CA ARG A 493 -10.39 4.76 18.19
C ARG A 493 -8.93 4.39 18.06
N ILE A 494 -8.59 3.86 16.89
CA ILE A 494 -7.22 3.80 16.41
C ILE A 494 -6.66 5.23 16.52
N ALA A 495 -5.57 5.39 17.28
CA ALA A 495 -4.84 6.63 17.36
C ALA A 495 -4.19 6.90 15.99
N GLY A 496 -4.94 7.57 15.11
CA GLY A 496 -4.36 8.26 13.98
C GLY A 496 -3.63 9.49 14.49
N LEU A 497 -2.33 9.57 14.21
CA LEU A 497 -1.61 10.83 14.06
C LEU A 497 -2.31 11.63 12.95
N VAL A 498 -3.32 12.41 13.33
CA VAL A 498 -3.97 13.40 12.47
C VAL A 498 -4.05 14.68 13.29
N GLY A 499 -3.34 15.71 12.83
CA GLY A 499 -3.38 17.05 13.39
C GLY A 499 -4.82 17.63 13.43
N PRO A 500 -5.04 18.71 14.19
CA PRO A 500 -6.37 19.20 14.45
C PRO A 500 -7.06 19.67 13.17
N ARG A 501 -8.22 19.08 12.88
CA ARG A 501 -9.14 19.51 11.82
C ARG A 501 -9.90 20.76 12.32
N PRO A 502 -10.01 21.85 11.53
CA PRO A 502 -10.68 23.05 11.98
C PRO A 502 -12.19 22.83 12.15
N THR A 503 -12.71 23.44 13.21
CA THR A 503 -14.12 23.49 13.61
C THR A 503 -14.99 24.09 12.52
N ARG A 504 -15.99 23.33 12.08
CA ARG A 504 -17.07 23.74 11.19
C ARG A 504 -17.98 24.72 11.95
N SER A 505 -17.89 26.01 11.63
CA SER A 505 -18.85 27.01 12.09
C SER A 505 -20.20 26.78 11.42
N THR A 506 -21.24 26.83 12.24
CA THR A 506 -22.63 26.82 11.84
C THR A 506 -22.97 28.14 11.15
N HIS A 507 -23.08 28.13 9.82
CA HIS A 507 -23.84 29.14 9.10
C HIS A 507 -24.95 28.51 8.27
N SER A 508 -26.14 29.02 8.53
CA SER A 508 -27.42 28.82 7.88
C SER A 508 -27.34 28.93 6.36
N ALA A 509 -27.93 27.94 5.68
CA ALA A 509 -28.24 28.01 4.25
C ALA A 509 -29.27 29.11 3.94
N PRO A 510 -29.12 29.86 2.83
CA PRO A 510 -30.26 30.45 2.14
C PRO A 510 -30.82 29.45 1.10
N LYS A 511 -32.14 29.52 0.94
CA LYS A 511 -32.97 28.78 -0.02
C LYS A 511 -32.86 29.33 -1.44
N GLY A 512 -33.11 28.45 -2.42
CA GLY A 512 -33.46 28.77 -3.82
C GLY A 512 -32.22 28.87 -4.73
N THR A 513 -32.19 28.31 -5.94
CA THR A 513 -33.25 27.95 -6.89
C THR A 513 -32.72 26.88 -7.86
N GLU A 514 -33.59 25.96 -8.27
CA GLU A 514 -33.43 25.18 -9.50
C GLU A 514 -33.18 26.13 -10.70
N SER A 515 -32.22 25.78 -11.56
CA SER A 515 -32.41 26.03 -12.99
C SER A 515 -31.69 24.95 -13.80
N ASP A 516 -32.49 24.28 -14.61
CA ASP A 516 -32.12 23.45 -15.75
C ASP A 516 -31.12 24.13 -16.70
N TYR A 517 -30.32 23.32 -17.40
CA TYR A 517 -29.83 23.40 -18.81
C TYR A 517 -28.67 22.38 -18.91
N VAL A 518 -28.85 21.16 -19.44
CA VAL A 518 -29.02 20.74 -20.85
C VAL A 518 -27.84 21.14 -21.77
N HIS A 519 -27.12 20.11 -22.22
CA HIS A 519 -26.28 19.96 -23.42
C HIS A 519 -25.41 21.13 -23.93
N ALA A 520 -24.09 20.89 -23.88
CA ALA A 520 -23.20 20.95 -25.05
C ALA A 520 -22.01 20.00 -24.83
#